data_AF-A0A9E6ZPQ8-F1
#
_entry.id   AF-A0A9E6ZPQ8-F1
#
_cell.length_a   1.000
_cell.length_b   1.000
_cell.length_c   1.000
_cell.angle_alpha   90.00
_cell.angle_beta   90.00
_cell.angle_gamma   90.00
#
_symmetry.space_group_name_H-M   'P 1'
#
loop_
_entity.id
_entity.type
_entity.pdbx_description
1 polymer ?
#
loop_
_entity_poly.entity_id
_entity_poly.type
_entity_poly.pdbx_seq_one_letter_code
_entity_poly.pdbx_strand_id
1 'polypeptide(L)'
;MLEIINIVLEINNIVMRAKYFAMTKFFVAAIILGLMGFWIFKTTKPFNGFAYVIIGAMLLVVGFIIYSGIKALKDSKSGLNPIDELSKKISEKAAAASFRISIFMWLAGMFLMDIVPVDSVNKAKLVIAIGMVGMTLIFLFIRLYFSRVGIDDNKD
;
A
#
# COMPACT_ATOMS: atom_id res chain seq x y z
N MET A 1 -1.62 20.46 -38.44
CA MET A 1 -1.96 19.03 -38.62
C MET A 1 -1.09 18.14 -37.74
N LEU A 2 0.24 18.27 -37.79
CA LEU A 2 1.17 17.56 -36.89
C LEU A 2 0.93 17.83 -35.40
N GLU A 3 0.64 19.07 -35.01
CA GLU A 3 0.38 19.42 -33.60
C GLU A 3 -0.88 18.76 -33.04
N ILE A 4 -1.96 18.70 -33.83
CA ILE A 4 -3.22 18.06 -33.43
C ILE A 4 -3.02 16.55 -33.24
N ILE A 5 -2.25 15.91 -34.13
CA ILE A 5 -1.91 14.49 -34.02
C ILE A 5 -1.08 14.23 -32.76
N ASN A 6 -0.10 15.08 -32.44
CA ASN A 6 0.69 14.97 -31.22
C ASN A 6 -0.15 15.07 -29.96
N ILE A 7 -1.07 16.04 -29.89
CA ILE A 7 -1.97 16.21 -28.73
C ILE A 7 -2.87 14.98 -28.54
N VAL A 8 -3.43 14.44 -29.63
CA VAL A 8 -4.28 13.23 -29.57
C VAL A 8 -3.48 12.00 -29.11
N LEU A 9 -2.25 11.84 -29.60
CA LEU A 9 -1.36 10.76 -29.18
C LEU A 9 -0.98 10.88 -27.70
N GLU A 10 -0.72 12.10 -27.22
CA GLU A 10 -0.39 12.36 -25.81
C GLU A 10 -1.55 12.00 -24.88
N ILE A 11 -2.78 12.45 -25.20
CA ILE A 11 -3.99 12.11 -24.43
C ILE A 11 -4.22 10.60 -24.42
N ASN A 12 -4.08 9.93 -25.56
CA ASN A 12 -4.25 8.48 -25.64
C ASN A 12 -3.20 7.74 -24.78
N ASN A 13 -1.95 8.21 -24.79
CA ASN A 13 -0.86 7.64 -23.99
C ASN A 13 -1.11 7.82 -22.48
N ILE A 14 -1.63 8.98 -22.06
CA ILE A 14 -2.04 9.25 -20.67
C ILE A 14 -3.14 8.28 -20.22
N VAL A 15 -4.18 8.10 -21.04
CA VAL A 15 -5.30 7.17 -20.74
C VAL A 15 -4.82 5.72 -20.67
N MET A 16 -3.97 5.30 -21.61
CA MET A 16 -3.39 3.95 -21.61
C MET A 16 -2.55 3.70 -20.36
N ARG A 17 -1.67 4.63 -20.00
CA ARG A 17 -0.83 4.52 -18.79
C ARG A 17 -1.67 4.44 -17.51
N ALA A 18 -2.75 5.22 -17.41
CA ALA A 18 -3.68 5.15 -16.27
C ALA A 18 -4.33 3.77 -16.13
N LYS A 19 -4.78 3.20 -17.26
CA LYS A 19 -5.42 1.87 -17.30
C LYS A 19 -4.46 0.77 -16.84
N TYR A 20 -3.24 0.75 -17.35
CA TYR A 20 -2.23 -0.24 -16.91
C TYR A 20 -1.94 -0.11 -15.42
N PHE A 21 -1.77 1.13 -14.93
CA PHE A 21 -1.49 1.38 -13.52
C PHE A 21 -2.63 0.91 -12.59
N ALA A 22 -3.88 1.18 -12.97
CA ALA A 22 -5.04 0.68 -12.23
C ALA A 22 -5.15 -0.85 -12.29
N MET A 23 -4.90 -1.45 -13.47
CA MET A 23 -4.93 -2.89 -13.66
C MET A 23 -3.88 -3.60 -12.79
N THR A 24 -2.66 -3.08 -12.70
CA THR A 24 -1.63 -3.61 -11.78
C THR A 24 -2.12 -3.63 -10.34
N LYS A 25 -2.76 -2.55 -9.87
CA LYS A 25 -3.27 -2.47 -8.50
C LYS A 25 -4.38 -3.49 -8.23
N PHE A 26 -5.32 -3.64 -9.16
CA PHE A 26 -6.39 -4.65 -9.03
C PHE A 26 -5.82 -6.07 -9.05
N PHE A 27 -4.83 -6.34 -9.88
CA PHE A 27 -4.15 -7.63 -9.92
C PHE A 27 -3.44 -7.95 -8.59
N VAL A 28 -2.72 -6.98 -8.03
CA VAL A 28 -2.09 -7.13 -6.71
C VAL A 28 -3.14 -7.37 -5.62
N ALA A 29 -4.24 -6.62 -5.62
CA ALA A 29 -5.34 -6.82 -4.67
C ALA A 29 -5.96 -8.23 -4.79
N ALA A 30 -6.16 -8.73 -6.02
CA ALA A 30 -6.69 -10.06 -6.27
C ALA A 30 -5.75 -11.16 -5.76
N ILE A 31 -4.44 -11.01 -5.94
CA ILE A 31 -3.44 -11.96 -5.39
C ILE A 31 -3.52 -11.99 -3.86
N ILE A 32 -3.55 -10.82 -3.21
CA ILE A 32 -3.60 -10.73 -1.74
C ILE A 32 -4.87 -11.42 -1.22
N LEU A 33 -6.04 -11.13 -1.81
CA LEU A 33 -7.31 -11.75 -1.43
C LEU A 33 -7.31 -13.26 -1.70
N GLY A 34 -6.75 -13.70 -2.82
CA GLY A 34 -6.64 -15.12 -3.16
C GLY A 34 -5.79 -15.89 -2.17
N LEU A 35 -4.61 -15.37 -1.81
CA LEU A 35 -3.72 -15.96 -0.81
C LEU A 35 -4.35 -15.94 0.59
N MET A 36 -5.00 -14.83 0.97
CA MET A 36 -5.70 -14.72 2.26
C MET A 36 -6.86 -15.72 2.35
N GLY A 37 -7.67 -15.82 1.30
CA GLY A 37 -8.75 -16.81 1.21
C GLY A 37 -8.21 -18.23 1.31
N PHE A 38 -7.16 -18.56 0.57
CA PHE A 38 -6.50 -19.86 0.63
C PHE A 38 -6.00 -20.19 2.06
N TRP A 39 -5.39 -19.22 2.75
CA TRP A 39 -4.93 -19.39 4.13
C TRP A 39 -6.08 -19.64 5.11
N ILE A 40 -7.21 -18.94 4.95
CA ILE A 40 -8.42 -19.14 5.74
C ILE A 40 -8.98 -20.55 5.51
N PHE A 41 -9.07 -21.01 4.25
CA PHE A 41 -9.55 -22.36 3.91
C PHE A 41 -8.67 -23.48 4.46
N LYS A 42 -7.35 -23.27 4.52
CA LYS A 42 -6.39 -24.25 5.07
C LYS A 42 -6.34 -24.28 6.59
N THR A 43 -6.89 -23.27 7.26
CA THR A 43 -6.87 -23.20 8.72
C THR A 43 -7.87 -24.18 9.32
N THR A 44 -7.35 -25.19 10.02
CA THR A 44 -8.15 -26.23 10.70
C THR A 44 -8.46 -25.90 12.15
N LYS A 45 -7.80 -24.88 12.73
CA LYS A 45 -8.00 -24.44 14.11
C LYS A 45 -8.90 -23.20 14.16
N PRO A 46 -9.72 -23.01 15.21
CA PRO A 46 -10.48 -21.78 15.38
C PRO A 46 -9.54 -20.58 15.45
N PHE A 47 -9.95 -19.47 14.82
CA PHE A 47 -9.18 -18.23 14.84
C PHE A 47 -9.08 -17.66 16.27
N ASN A 48 -7.88 -17.24 16.64
CA ASN A 48 -7.66 -16.49 17.88
C ASN A 48 -7.90 -14.98 17.65
N GLY A 49 -7.96 -14.19 18.72
CA GLY A 49 -8.12 -12.73 18.64
C GLY A 49 -7.09 -12.05 17.72
N PHE A 50 -5.85 -12.54 17.71
CA PHE A 50 -4.77 -12.00 16.88
C PHE A 50 -4.99 -12.23 15.38
N ALA A 51 -5.55 -13.37 14.98
CA ALA A 51 -5.90 -13.66 13.59
C ALA A 51 -6.94 -12.67 13.05
N TYR A 52 -7.94 -12.30 13.85
CA TYR A 52 -8.93 -11.29 13.46
C TYR A 52 -8.30 -9.91 13.23
N VAL A 53 -7.31 -9.52 14.06
CA VAL A 53 -6.57 -8.27 13.89
C VAL A 53 -5.79 -8.27 12.56
N ILE A 54 -5.10 -9.37 12.24
CA ILE A 54 -4.35 -9.49 10.98
C ILE A 54 -5.29 -9.44 9.77
N ILE A 55 -6.41 -10.17 9.80
CA ILE A 55 -7.40 -10.16 8.72
C ILE A 55 -7.95 -8.75 8.54
N GLY A 56 -8.29 -8.04 9.63
CA GLY A 56 -8.76 -6.67 9.57
C GLY A 56 -7.73 -5.71 8.96
N ALA A 57 -6.47 -5.81 9.37
CA ALA A 57 -5.38 -5.02 8.80
C ALA A 57 -5.19 -5.30 7.30
N MET A 58 -5.23 -6.57 6.88
CA MET A 58 -5.12 -6.94 5.47
C MET A 58 -6.28 -6.38 4.64
N LEU A 59 -7.51 -6.43 5.15
CA LEU A 59 -8.67 -5.87 4.47
C LEU A 59 -8.57 -4.34 4.31
N LEU A 60 -8.04 -3.63 5.31
CA LEU A 60 -7.76 -2.20 5.19
C LEU A 60 -6.74 -1.90 4.08
N VAL A 61 -5.66 -2.69 4.01
CA VAL A 61 -4.64 -2.56 2.95
C VAL A 61 -5.24 -2.81 1.58
N VAL A 62 -5.99 -3.90 1.41
CA VAL A 62 -6.65 -4.24 0.12
C VAL A 62 -7.65 -3.16 -0.28
N GLY A 63 -8.47 -2.70 0.66
CA GLY A 63 -9.43 -1.61 0.44
C GLY A 63 -8.75 -0.35 -0.07
N PHE A 64 -7.60 0.01 0.52
CA PHE A 64 -6.81 1.15 0.06
C PHE A 64 -6.22 0.96 -1.35
N ILE A 65 -5.72 -0.24 -1.67
CA ILE A 65 -5.20 -0.55 -3.02
C ILE A 65 -6.31 -0.37 -4.05
N ILE A 66 -7.48 -0.97 -3.81
CA ILE A 66 -8.66 -0.87 -4.67
C ILE A 66 -9.12 0.58 -4.82
N TYR A 67 -9.28 1.31 -3.71
CA TYR A 67 -9.64 2.71 -3.72
C TYR A 67 -8.69 3.54 -4.58
N SER A 68 -7.38 3.32 -4.44
CA SER A 68 -6.37 4.04 -5.22
C SER A 68 -6.36 3.67 -6.71
N GLY A 69 -6.82 2.47 -7.07
CA GLY A 69 -7.01 2.04 -8.46
C GLY A 69 -8.24 2.67 -9.09
N ILE A 70 -9.37 2.69 -8.37
CA ILE A 70 -10.60 3.35 -8.81
C ILE A 70 -10.37 4.86 -9.00
N LYS A 71 -9.68 5.51 -8.06
CA LYS A 71 -9.33 6.93 -8.16
C LYS A 71 -8.51 7.21 -9.42
N ALA A 72 -7.48 6.41 -9.72
CA ALA A 72 -6.66 6.57 -10.93
C ALA A 72 -7.47 6.46 -12.23
N LEU A 73 -8.47 5.57 -12.28
CA LEU A 73 -9.38 5.46 -13.42
C LEU A 73 -10.30 6.68 -13.54
N LYS A 74 -10.84 7.18 -12.42
CA LYS A 74 -11.69 8.37 -12.40
C LYS A 74 -10.92 9.60 -12.88
N ASP A 75 -9.70 9.79 -12.38
CA ASP A 75 -8.84 10.93 -12.71
C ASP A 75 -8.45 10.93 -14.21
N SER A 76 -8.21 9.74 -14.78
CA SER A 76 -7.94 9.60 -16.23
C SER A 76 -9.13 9.94 -17.11
N LYS A 77 -10.37 9.72 -16.64
CA LYS A 77 -11.59 10.08 -17.38
C LYS A 77 -11.83 11.59 -17.39
N SER A 78 -11.32 12.31 -16.39
CA SER A 78 -11.35 13.78 -16.32
C SER A 78 -10.22 14.47 -17.11
N GLY A 79 -9.35 13.72 -17.80
CA GLY A 79 -8.23 14.29 -18.55
C GLY A 79 -7.06 14.77 -17.67
N LEU A 80 -7.13 14.52 -16.36
CA LEU A 80 -6.03 14.79 -15.45
C LEU A 80 -4.96 13.70 -15.61
N ASN A 81 -3.69 14.11 -15.56
CA ASN A 81 -2.59 13.16 -15.57
C ASN A 81 -2.72 12.27 -14.31
N PRO A 82 -2.84 10.93 -14.47
CA PRO A 82 -2.98 10.00 -13.34
C PRO A 82 -1.76 10.00 -12.40
N ILE A 83 -0.62 10.55 -12.87
CA ILE A 83 0.60 10.76 -12.09
C ILE A 83 0.79 12.28 -11.95
N ASP A 84 0.03 12.87 -11.05
CA ASP A 84 0.30 14.23 -10.57
C ASP A 84 1.68 14.24 -9.88
N GLU A 85 2.52 15.21 -10.23
CA GLU A 85 3.85 15.40 -9.64
C GLU A 85 3.75 15.57 -8.11
N LEU A 86 2.69 16.23 -7.63
CA LEU A 86 2.45 16.37 -6.20
C LEU A 86 2.13 15.02 -5.55
N SER A 87 1.29 14.19 -6.18
CA SER A 87 0.98 12.83 -5.71
C SER A 87 2.22 11.92 -5.69
N LYS A 88 3.12 12.12 -6.67
CA LYS A 88 4.41 11.44 -6.73
C LYS A 88 5.31 11.86 -5.56
N LYS A 89 5.51 13.18 -5.36
CA LYS A 89 6.25 13.73 -4.22
C LYS A 89 5.69 13.28 -2.87
N ILE A 90 4.35 13.26 -2.73
CA ILE A 90 3.67 12.73 -1.54
C ILE A 90 4.02 11.27 -1.30
N SER A 91 3.98 10.45 -2.35
CA SER A 91 4.27 9.03 -2.24
C SER A 91 5.74 8.78 -1.89
N GLU A 92 6.67 9.55 -2.45
CA GLU A 92 8.10 9.49 -2.16
C GLU A 92 8.41 9.92 -0.73
N LYS A 93 7.87 11.06 -0.28
CA LYS A 93 8.07 11.56 1.10
C LYS A 93 7.43 10.63 2.13
N ALA A 94 6.25 10.08 1.82
CA ALA A 94 5.60 9.07 2.65
C ALA A 94 6.42 7.77 2.72
N ALA A 95 6.98 7.31 1.59
CA ALA A 95 7.83 6.13 1.55
C ALA A 95 9.09 6.33 2.41
N ALA A 96 9.81 7.44 2.25
CA ALA A 96 11.00 7.77 3.04
C ALA A 96 10.71 7.86 4.54
N ALA A 97 9.64 8.57 4.92
CA ALA A 97 9.23 8.70 6.32
C ALA A 97 8.80 7.34 6.91
N SER A 98 8.02 6.56 6.16
CA SER A 98 7.58 5.23 6.60
C SER A 98 8.73 4.25 6.75
N PHE A 99 9.73 4.30 5.87
CA PHE A 99 10.93 3.49 5.97
C PHE A 99 11.76 3.86 7.20
N ARG A 100 11.92 5.16 7.48
CA ARG A 100 12.62 5.62 8.68
C ARG A 100 11.93 5.13 9.96
N ILE A 101 10.62 5.26 10.04
CA ILE A 101 9.84 4.81 11.21
C ILE A 101 9.84 3.29 11.32
N SER A 102 9.78 2.56 10.20
CA SER A 102 9.74 1.11 10.22
C SER A 102 11.00 0.51 10.81
N ILE A 103 12.19 1.08 10.55
CA ILE A 103 13.45 0.62 11.18
C ILE A 103 13.34 0.57 12.71
N PHE A 104 12.81 1.62 13.34
CA PHE A 104 12.61 1.66 14.78
C PHE A 104 11.57 0.64 15.25
N MET A 105 10.52 0.43 14.47
CA MET A 105 9.50 -0.56 14.76
C MET A 105 10.03 -2.00 14.65
N TRP A 106 10.88 -2.30 13.67
CA TRP A 106 11.57 -3.59 13.56
C TRP A 106 12.51 -3.82 14.74
N LEU A 107 13.27 -2.80 15.12
CA LEU A 107 14.15 -2.86 16.27
C LEU A 107 13.36 -3.16 17.56
N ALA A 108 12.28 -2.41 17.79
CA ALA A 108 11.38 -2.65 18.93
C ALA A 108 10.74 -4.05 18.88
N GLY A 109 10.35 -4.51 17.68
CA GLY A 109 9.78 -5.85 17.46
C GLY A 109 10.74 -6.99 17.82
N MET A 110 12.05 -6.81 17.57
CA MET A 110 13.05 -7.79 17.99
C MET A 110 13.14 -7.87 19.53
N PHE A 111 13.25 -6.73 20.22
CA PHE A 111 13.31 -6.71 21.69
C PHE A 111 12.03 -7.21 22.35
N LEU A 112 10.86 -6.89 21.79
CA LEU A 112 9.56 -7.34 22.31
C LEU A 112 9.32 -8.83 22.10
N MET A 113 10.12 -9.54 21.31
CA MET A 113 9.93 -10.97 21.06
C MET A 113 10.77 -11.86 21.97
N ASP A 114 11.71 -11.27 22.69
CA ASP A 114 12.43 -11.94 23.76
C ASP A 114 11.52 -12.22 24.96
N ILE A 115 10.50 -11.38 25.18
CA ILE A 115 9.52 -11.53 26.27
C ILE A 115 8.35 -12.48 25.95
N VAL A 116 8.18 -12.90 24.68
CA VAL A 116 7.06 -13.77 24.28
C VAL A 116 7.48 -15.24 24.37
N PRO A 117 6.76 -16.13 25.08
CA PRO A 117 7.08 -17.55 25.19
C PRO A 117 6.59 -18.34 23.96
N VAL A 118 7.25 -18.16 22.82
CA VAL A 118 6.95 -18.85 21.55
C VAL A 118 8.22 -19.55 21.02
N ASP A 119 8.08 -20.68 20.34
CA ASP A 119 9.22 -21.38 19.73
C ASP A 119 10.00 -20.48 18.77
N SER A 120 11.33 -20.59 18.73
CA SER A 120 12.21 -19.70 17.94
C SER A 120 11.83 -19.61 16.45
N VAL A 121 11.36 -20.70 15.84
CA VAL A 121 10.90 -20.72 14.43
C VAL A 121 9.59 -19.94 14.25
N ASN A 122 8.68 -20.05 15.22
CA ASN A 122 7.40 -19.35 15.19
C ASN A 122 7.57 -17.86 15.54
N LYS A 123 8.55 -17.52 16.39
CA LYS A 123 8.95 -16.14 16.68
C LYS A 123 9.38 -15.40 15.42
N ALA A 124 10.33 -15.94 14.66
CA ALA A 124 10.81 -15.29 13.44
C ALA A 124 9.68 -15.03 12.42
N LYS A 125 8.82 -16.04 12.19
CA LYS A 125 7.66 -15.89 11.30
C LYS A 125 6.71 -14.79 11.76
N LEU A 126 6.47 -14.69 13.07
CA LEU A 126 5.56 -13.71 13.65
C LEU A 126 6.17 -12.29 13.61
N VAL A 127 7.47 -12.12 13.86
CA VAL A 127 8.17 -10.83 13.68
C VAL A 127 8.03 -10.37 12.24
N ILE A 128 8.33 -11.25 11.29
CA ILE A 128 8.31 -10.91 9.87
C ILE A 128 6.89 -10.54 9.43
N ALA A 129 5.89 -11.31 9.86
CA ALA A 129 4.49 -11.03 9.55
C ALA A 129 4.03 -9.68 10.11
N ILE A 130 4.27 -9.41 11.40
CA ILE A 130 3.93 -8.13 12.04
C ILE A 130 4.70 -6.98 11.40
N GLY A 131 6.00 -7.18 11.15
CA GLY A 131 6.88 -6.18 10.55
C GLY A 131 6.41 -5.76 9.16
N MET A 132 6.04 -6.72 8.31
CA MET A 132 5.49 -6.43 6.98
C MET A 132 4.15 -5.71 7.04
N VAL A 133 3.19 -6.22 7.82
CA VAL A 133 1.86 -5.61 7.96
C VAL A 133 1.99 -4.19 8.52
N GLY A 134 2.78 -4.02 9.57
CA GLY A 134 2.96 -2.72 10.19
C GLY A 134 3.75 -1.73 9.31
N MET A 135 4.74 -2.18 8.53
CA MET A 135 5.36 -1.34 7.48
C MET A 135 4.30 -0.80 6.51
N THR A 136 3.42 -1.68 6.01
CA THR A 136 2.35 -1.26 5.10
C THR A 136 1.40 -0.27 5.77
N LEU A 137 1.00 -0.51 7.02
CA LEU A 137 0.11 0.39 7.75
C LEU A 137 0.76 1.76 8.01
N ILE A 138 2.02 1.79 8.46
CA ILE A 138 2.77 3.05 8.69
C ILE A 138 2.81 3.86 7.39
N PHE A 139 3.15 3.23 6.26
CA PHE A 139 3.10 3.89 4.97
C PHE A 139 1.72 4.44 4.64
N LEU A 140 0.67 3.64 4.87
CA LEU A 140 -0.72 4.01 4.61
C LEU A 140 -1.13 5.25 5.42
N PHE A 141 -0.84 5.27 6.72
CA PHE A 141 -1.16 6.38 7.61
C PHE A 141 -0.39 7.65 7.24
N ILE A 142 0.92 7.55 6.99
CA ILE A 142 1.75 8.69 6.60
C ILE A 142 1.30 9.25 5.26
N ARG A 143 0.99 8.38 4.30
CA ARG A 143 0.47 8.80 3.00
C ARG A 143 -0.88 9.50 3.13
N LEU A 144 -1.79 8.97 3.94
CA LEU A 144 -3.08 9.62 4.21
C LEU A 144 -2.89 10.98 4.89
N TYR A 145 -1.93 11.09 5.82
CA TYR A 145 -1.59 12.35 6.47
C TYR A 145 -1.09 13.39 5.47
N PHE A 146 -0.07 13.08 4.67
CA PHE A 146 0.44 14.01 3.65
C PHE A 146 -0.59 14.34 2.57
N SER A 147 -1.48 13.40 2.24
CA SER A 147 -2.56 13.65 1.28
C SER A 147 -3.62 14.64 1.80
N ARG A 148 -3.73 14.86 3.12
CA ARG A 148 -4.67 15.83 3.69
C ARG A 148 -4.03 17.16 4.06
N VAL A 149 -2.82 17.13 4.60
CA VAL A 149 -2.11 18.33 5.06
C VAL A 149 -1.48 19.10 3.88
N GLY A 150 -1.25 18.44 2.76
CA GLY A 150 -0.44 18.98 1.67
C GLY A 150 1.05 18.94 2.03
N ILE A 151 1.90 19.05 1.01
CA ILE A 151 3.34 19.20 1.21
C ILE A 151 3.69 20.65 0.94
N ASP A 152 4.23 21.31 1.95
CA ASP A 152 4.84 22.63 1.80
C ASP A 152 6.27 22.43 1.26
N ASP A 153 6.51 22.86 0.02
CA ASP A 153 7.77 22.69 -0.73
C ASP A 153 8.88 23.65 -0.21
N ASN A 154 8.60 24.45 0.83
CA ASN A 154 9.45 25.54 1.32
C ASN A 154 10.30 25.20 2.56
N LYS A 155 10.42 23.92 2.93
CA LYS A 155 11.24 23.48 4.07
C LYS A 155 12.09 22.28 3.67
N ASP A 156 13.12 22.57 2.89
CA ASP A 156 14.35 21.79 2.81
C ASP A 156 15.44 22.48 3.64
#